data_AF-A0A7V5PXZ9-F1
#
_entry.id   AF-A0A7V5PXZ9-F1
#
_cell.length_a   1.000
_cell.length_b   1.000
_cell.length_c   1.000
_cell.angle_alpha   90.00
_cell.angle_beta   90.00
_cell.angle_gamma   90.00
#
_symmetry.space_group_name_H-M   'P 1'
#
loop_
_entity.id
_entity.type
_entity.pdbx_description
1 polymer ?
#
loop_
_entity_poly.entity_id
_entity_poly.type
_entity_poly.pdbx_seq_one_letter_code
_entity_poly.pdbx_strand_id
1 'polypeptide(L)'
;MIALTAVLLLWGIALQAPLEEPASSVKTPNPSKAPWYFLGLQEMLVYYDPWMAGVVLPSIVIVGLMAIPYLDFNRKGNGYYTINERKFAYLVFQFGFLVLWVTLIVMGTFLRGPNWNFFGFYETWDAHKVVPMNNVDLSEYFWIRWLGMAMPKAPEGSGAGMEFLYILLREAPGILLLLGYFTLVPPALVLYSKFFRGLYRHMGLIRYMVMANLLLLMGLLPIKMVCRWSFDLKYFIAIKEYFLNF
;
A
#
# COMPACT_ATOMS: atom_id res chain seq x y z
N MET A 1 -14.54 -13.57 -29.62
CA MET A 1 -13.18 -14.16 -29.56
C MET A 1 -12.37 -13.91 -30.82
N ILE A 2 -12.83 -14.33 -32.02
CA ILE A 2 -12.09 -14.13 -33.27
C ILE A 2 -11.70 -12.66 -33.52
N ALA A 3 -12.63 -11.72 -33.35
CA ALA A 3 -12.33 -10.29 -33.52
C ALA A 3 -11.27 -9.78 -32.53
N LEU A 4 -11.35 -10.17 -31.26
CA LEU A 4 -10.34 -9.81 -30.25
C LEU A 4 -8.97 -10.38 -30.60
N THR A 5 -8.91 -11.64 -31.00
CA THR A 5 -7.67 -12.29 -31.43
C THR A 5 -7.08 -11.60 -32.66
N ALA A 6 -7.92 -11.25 -33.65
CA ALA A 6 -7.48 -10.51 -34.83
C ALA A 6 -6.94 -9.12 -34.46
N VAL A 7 -7.62 -8.39 -33.57
CA VAL A 7 -7.15 -7.09 -33.06
C VAL A 7 -5.81 -7.22 -32.35
N LEU A 8 -5.64 -8.20 -31.46
CA LEU A 8 -4.37 -8.41 -30.75
C LEU A 8 -3.22 -8.80 -31.70
N LEU A 9 -3.50 -9.61 -32.74
CA LEU A 9 -2.53 -9.95 -33.77
C LEU A 9 -2.12 -8.72 -34.58
N LEU A 10 -3.09 -7.95 -35.07
CA LEU A 10 -2.82 -6.72 -35.82
C LEU A 10 -2.05 -5.71 -34.96
N TRP A 11 -2.42 -5.56 -33.69
CA TRP A 11 -1.72 -4.69 -32.74
C TRP A 11 -0.26 -5.12 -32.55
N GLY A 12 0.00 -6.40 -32.34
CA GLY A 12 1.34 -6.93 -32.15
C GLY A 12 2.24 -6.86 -33.38
N ILE A 13 1.66 -6.85 -34.59
CA ILE A 13 2.38 -6.65 -35.85
C ILE A 13 2.63 -5.15 -36.09
N ALA A 14 1.62 -4.31 -35.84
CA ALA A 14 1.68 -2.88 -36.17
C ALA A 14 2.54 -2.07 -35.19
N LEU A 15 2.54 -2.43 -33.91
CA LEU A 15 3.26 -1.70 -32.86
C LEU A 15 4.49 -2.49 -32.42
N GLN A 16 5.67 -1.96 -32.76
CA GLN A 16 6.94 -2.50 -32.30
C GLN A 16 7.05 -2.37 -30.77
N ALA A 17 7.61 -3.39 -30.14
CA ALA A 17 7.87 -3.36 -28.71
C ALA A 17 8.85 -2.22 -28.38
N PRO A 18 8.56 -1.37 -27.38
CA PRO A 18 9.45 -0.28 -26.96
C PRO A 18 10.60 -0.87 -26.13
N LEU A 19 11.50 -1.61 -26.78
CA LEU A 19 12.69 -2.18 -26.16
C LEU A 19 13.83 -1.16 -26.18
N GLU A 20 14.53 -1.05 -25.06
CA GLU A 20 15.74 -0.24 -24.93
C GLU A 20 16.93 -0.89 -25.64
N GLU A 21 18.03 -0.13 -25.73
CA GLU A 21 19.33 -0.63 -26.19
C GLU A 21 19.80 -1.86 -25.38
N PRO A 22 20.70 -2.70 -25.93
CA PRO A 22 21.27 -3.83 -25.22
C PRO A 22 21.81 -3.44 -23.84
N ALA A 23 21.50 -4.25 -22.83
CA ALA A 23 21.82 -3.94 -21.44
C ALA A 23 23.33 -3.71 -21.25
N SER A 24 23.66 -2.68 -20.47
CA SER A 24 25.03 -2.30 -20.14
C SER A 24 25.16 -2.12 -18.63
N SER A 25 26.28 -2.58 -18.05
CA SER A 25 26.56 -2.44 -16.62
C SER A 25 26.96 -1.02 -16.21
N VAL A 26 27.32 -0.16 -17.18
CA VAL A 26 27.79 1.20 -16.92
C VAL A 26 26.71 2.28 -17.03
N LYS A 27 25.50 1.93 -17.50
CA LYS A 27 24.39 2.87 -17.69
C LYS A 27 23.09 2.28 -17.16
N THR A 28 22.57 2.85 -16.08
CA THR A 28 21.22 2.55 -15.58
C THR A 28 20.22 3.52 -16.22
N PRO A 29 19.13 3.03 -16.82
CA PRO A 29 18.11 3.91 -17.40
C PRO A 29 17.43 4.74 -16.31
N ASN A 30 17.13 6.01 -16.62
CA ASN A 30 16.43 6.93 -15.74
C ASN A 30 15.26 7.60 -16.46
N PRO A 31 14.00 7.34 -16.07
CA PRO A 31 13.57 6.43 -15.00
C PRO A 31 13.65 4.95 -15.41
N SER A 32 13.99 4.09 -14.45
CA SER A 32 13.83 2.63 -14.62
C SER A 32 12.39 2.25 -14.25
N LYS A 33 11.54 2.01 -15.26
CA LYS A 33 10.14 1.60 -15.09
C LYS A 33 10.01 0.09 -15.27
N ALA A 34 9.31 -0.56 -14.35
CA ALA A 34 8.89 -1.94 -14.50
C ALA A 34 7.82 -2.08 -15.59
N PRO A 35 7.57 -3.31 -16.09
CA PRO A 35 6.41 -3.58 -16.95
C PRO A 35 5.12 -3.09 -16.31
N TRP A 36 4.14 -2.67 -17.13
CA TRP A 36 2.95 -1.96 -16.67
C TRP A 36 2.15 -2.68 -15.57
N TYR A 37 2.13 -4.02 -15.59
CA TYR A 37 1.44 -4.84 -14.59
C TYR A 37 2.15 -4.88 -13.22
N PHE A 38 3.42 -4.47 -13.17
CA PHE A 38 4.19 -4.27 -11.94
C PHE A 38 4.30 -2.80 -11.51
N LEU A 39 3.90 -1.83 -12.34
CA LEU A 39 4.02 -0.41 -12.01
C LEU A 39 3.24 -0.01 -10.76
N GLY A 40 2.10 -0.65 -10.50
CA GLY A 40 1.36 -0.42 -9.25
C GLY A 40 2.19 -0.75 -8.01
N LEU A 41 2.89 -1.89 -8.04
CA LEU A 41 3.82 -2.30 -6.97
C LEU A 41 5.03 -1.37 -6.87
N GLN A 42 5.56 -0.94 -8.02
CA GLN A 42 6.69 -0.01 -8.04
C GLN A 42 6.29 1.33 -7.42
N GLU A 43 5.09 1.84 -7.70
CA GLU A 43 4.58 3.06 -7.08
C GLU A 43 4.38 2.90 -5.57
N MET A 44 4.03 1.71 -5.09
CA MET A 44 3.94 1.43 -3.64
C MET A 44 5.27 1.59 -2.90
N LEU A 45 6.44 1.45 -3.57
CA LEU A 45 7.77 1.67 -2.98
C LEU A 45 8.00 3.12 -2.54
N VAL A 46 7.23 4.07 -3.09
CA VAL A 46 7.27 5.46 -2.62
C VAL A 46 6.70 5.58 -1.22
N TYR A 47 5.78 4.71 -0.83
CA TYR A 47 5.09 4.77 0.46
C TYR A 47 5.65 3.75 1.45
N TYR A 48 6.05 2.57 0.99
CA TYR A 48 6.52 1.47 1.84
C TYR A 48 7.97 1.09 1.54
N ASP A 49 8.61 0.42 2.49
CA ASP A 49 9.92 -0.18 2.26
C ASP A 49 9.85 -1.37 1.29
N PRO A 50 10.96 -1.69 0.61
CA PRO A 50 10.99 -2.74 -0.41
C PRO A 50 10.47 -4.11 0.04
N TRP A 51 10.76 -4.52 1.28
CA TRP A 51 10.29 -5.80 1.81
C TRP A 51 8.76 -5.82 2.03
N MET A 52 8.19 -4.70 2.47
CA MET A 52 6.76 -4.56 2.73
C MET A 52 5.97 -4.47 1.42
N ALA A 53 6.38 -3.57 0.51
CA ALA A 53 5.74 -3.40 -0.79
C ALA A 53 5.96 -4.60 -1.73
N GLY A 54 7.15 -5.18 -1.72
CA GLY A 54 7.56 -6.22 -2.67
C GLY A 54 7.22 -7.64 -2.24
N VAL A 55 7.09 -7.92 -0.94
CA VAL A 55 6.88 -9.28 -0.42
C VAL A 55 5.60 -9.35 0.41
N VAL A 56 5.53 -8.63 1.53
CA VAL A 56 4.44 -8.81 2.51
C VAL A 56 3.08 -8.43 1.95
N LEU A 57 2.92 -7.24 1.38
CA LEU A 57 1.63 -6.78 0.84
C LEU A 57 1.15 -7.67 -0.32
N PRO A 58 1.98 -8.03 -1.32
CA PRO A 58 1.59 -9.01 -2.34
C PRO A 58 1.16 -10.36 -1.77
N SER A 59 1.90 -10.90 -0.79
CA SER A 59 1.53 -12.16 -0.13
C SER A 59 0.17 -12.04 0.58
N ILE A 60 -0.09 -10.93 1.29
CA ILE A 60 -1.38 -10.73 1.95
C ILE A 60 -2.51 -10.56 0.92
N VAL A 61 -2.28 -9.90 -0.21
CA VAL A 61 -3.27 -9.82 -1.30
C VAL A 61 -3.65 -11.21 -1.79
N ILE A 62 -2.66 -12.07 -2.05
CA ILE A 62 -2.90 -13.45 -2.50
C ILE A 62 -3.69 -14.23 -1.44
N VAL A 63 -3.28 -14.16 -0.17
CA VAL A 63 -4.01 -14.79 0.95
C VAL A 63 -5.44 -14.25 1.06
N GLY A 64 -5.64 -12.94 0.89
CA GLY A 64 -6.94 -12.31 0.88
C GLY A 64 -7.83 -12.83 -0.25
N LEU A 65 -7.29 -12.98 -1.46
CA LEU A 65 -8.01 -13.57 -2.60
C LEU A 65 -8.39 -15.04 -2.32
N MET A 66 -7.49 -15.83 -1.75
CA MET A 66 -7.78 -17.21 -1.34
C MET A 66 -8.82 -17.28 -0.21
N ALA A 67 -8.93 -16.24 0.62
CA ALA A 67 -9.92 -16.17 1.69
C ALA A 67 -11.34 -15.86 1.19
N ILE A 68 -11.51 -15.27 -0.01
CA ILE A 68 -12.82 -14.83 -0.53
C ILE A 68 -13.91 -15.92 -0.45
N PRO A 69 -13.69 -17.18 -0.87
CA PRO A 69 -14.72 -18.22 -0.81
C PRO A 69 -15.20 -18.54 0.62
N TYR A 70 -14.36 -18.28 1.63
CA TYR A 70 -14.68 -18.52 3.04
C TYR A 70 -15.32 -17.29 3.72
N LEU A 71 -15.06 -16.10 3.18
CA LEU A 71 -15.59 -14.84 3.68
C LEU A 71 -16.92 -14.46 3.04
N ASP A 72 -17.13 -14.83 1.78
CA ASP A 72 -18.34 -14.50 1.04
C ASP A 72 -19.45 -15.53 1.27
N PHE A 73 -20.45 -15.16 2.08
CA PHE A 73 -21.61 -15.98 2.36
C PHE A 73 -22.76 -15.77 1.36
N ASN A 74 -22.65 -14.79 0.44
CA ASN A 74 -23.70 -14.50 -0.53
C ASN A 74 -23.58 -15.39 -1.77
N ARG A 75 -24.54 -16.30 -1.95
CA ARG A 75 -24.59 -17.23 -3.10
C ARG A 75 -25.21 -16.62 -4.36
N LYS A 76 -25.86 -15.47 -4.26
CA LYS A 76 -26.52 -14.81 -5.40
C LYS A 76 -25.48 -14.20 -6.35
N GLY A 77 -25.77 -14.09 -7.64
CA GLY A 77 -24.79 -13.62 -8.63
C GLY A 77 -23.62 -14.57 -8.90
N ASN A 78 -23.72 -15.85 -8.54
CA ASN A 78 -22.73 -16.85 -8.95
C ASN A 78 -23.01 -17.30 -10.40
N GLY A 79 -22.03 -17.17 -11.29
CA GLY A 79 -22.13 -17.62 -12.68
C GLY A 79 -22.74 -16.62 -13.66
N TYR A 80 -23.13 -15.43 -13.21
CA TYR A 80 -23.57 -14.33 -14.08
C TYR A 80 -23.21 -12.97 -13.47
N TYR A 81 -23.18 -11.93 -14.30
CA TYR A 81 -22.83 -10.58 -13.85
C TYR A 81 -24.03 -9.88 -13.20
N THR A 82 -23.88 -9.43 -11.95
CA THR A 82 -24.89 -8.64 -11.24
C THR A 82 -24.25 -7.71 -10.21
N ILE A 83 -24.64 -6.44 -10.24
CA ILE A 83 -24.20 -5.43 -9.26
C ILE A 83 -25.20 -5.35 -8.10
N ASN A 84 -26.50 -5.40 -8.41
CA ASN A 84 -27.57 -5.17 -7.43
C ASN A 84 -27.59 -6.19 -6.30
N GLU A 85 -27.23 -7.44 -6.58
CA GLU A 85 -27.26 -8.52 -5.61
C GLU A 85 -25.98 -8.65 -4.77
N ARG A 86 -24.88 -8.01 -5.19
CA ARG A 86 -23.55 -8.11 -4.55
C ARG A 86 -22.85 -6.77 -4.39
N LYS A 87 -23.60 -5.71 -4.07
CA LYS A 87 -23.10 -4.33 -3.98
C LYS A 87 -21.83 -4.21 -3.13
N PHE A 88 -21.78 -4.85 -1.97
CA PHE A 88 -20.60 -4.81 -1.10
C PHE A 88 -19.35 -5.40 -1.78
N ALA A 89 -19.42 -6.63 -2.27
CA ALA A 89 -18.30 -7.28 -2.94
C ALA A 89 -17.86 -6.51 -4.19
N TYR A 90 -18.83 -6.01 -4.97
CA TYR A 90 -18.55 -5.16 -6.13
C TYR A 90 -17.81 -3.88 -5.75
N LEU A 91 -18.28 -3.14 -4.74
CA LEU A 91 -17.65 -1.90 -4.30
C LEU A 91 -16.24 -2.15 -3.74
N VAL A 92 -16.05 -3.18 -2.93
CA VAL A 92 -14.73 -3.56 -2.40
C VAL A 92 -13.77 -3.89 -3.55
N PHE A 93 -14.22 -4.66 -4.55
CA PHE A 93 -13.41 -4.98 -5.72
C PHE A 93 -13.08 -3.73 -6.55
N GLN A 94 -14.06 -2.88 -6.86
CA GLN A 94 -13.82 -1.64 -7.61
C GLN A 94 -12.87 -0.71 -6.86
N PHE A 95 -13.02 -0.59 -5.55
CA PHE A 95 -12.10 0.20 -4.75
C PHE A 95 -10.68 -0.37 -4.78
N GLY A 96 -10.50 -1.66 -4.48
CA GLY A 96 -9.18 -2.28 -4.46
C GLY A 96 -8.50 -2.33 -5.83
N PHE A 97 -9.22 -2.77 -6.87
CA PHE A 97 -8.66 -2.93 -8.20
C PHE A 97 -8.64 -1.61 -8.98
N LEU A 98 -9.77 -0.95 -9.15
CA LEU A 98 -9.87 0.23 -10.01
C LEU A 98 -9.31 1.48 -9.32
N VAL A 99 -9.73 1.75 -8.08
CA VAL A 99 -9.30 2.98 -7.39
C VAL A 99 -7.85 2.87 -6.89
N LEU A 100 -7.45 1.77 -6.26
CA LEU A 100 -6.08 1.64 -5.77
C LEU A 100 -5.13 1.15 -6.88
N TRP A 101 -5.35 -0.04 -7.43
CA TRP A 101 -4.37 -0.66 -8.33
C TRP A 101 -4.18 0.10 -9.65
N VAL A 102 -5.26 0.36 -10.38
CA VAL A 102 -5.18 1.03 -11.70
C VAL A 102 -4.68 2.46 -11.54
N THR A 103 -5.12 3.21 -10.53
CA THR A 103 -4.61 4.57 -10.29
C THR A 103 -3.11 4.57 -10.04
N LEU A 104 -2.57 3.63 -9.25
CA LEU A 104 -1.12 3.53 -9.02
C LEU A 104 -0.36 3.24 -10.33
N ILE A 105 -0.90 2.37 -11.19
CA ILE A 105 -0.33 2.10 -12.51
C ILE A 105 -0.34 3.37 -13.37
N VAL A 106 -1.46 4.10 -13.41
CA VAL A 106 -1.58 5.35 -14.18
C VAL A 106 -0.58 6.39 -13.67
N MET A 107 -0.45 6.56 -12.36
CA MET A 107 0.52 7.47 -11.75
C MET A 107 1.96 7.06 -12.10
N GLY A 108 2.32 5.79 -11.95
CA GLY A 108 3.65 5.27 -12.30
C GLY A 108 3.96 5.36 -13.79
N THR A 109 2.95 5.25 -14.66
CA THR A 109 3.13 5.30 -16.11
C THR A 109 3.32 6.73 -16.58
N PHE A 110 2.40 7.63 -16.23
CA PHE A 110 2.29 8.96 -16.84
C PHE A 110 2.82 10.10 -15.98
N LEU A 111 2.78 9.98 -14.65
CA LEU A 111 3.12 11.07 -13.72
C LEU A 111 4.49 10.88 -13.06
N ARG A 112 5.11 9.70 -13.17
CA ARG A 112 6.48 9.45 -12.72
C ARG A 112 7.47 9.66 -13.85
N GLY A 113 8.37 10.63 -13.66
CA GLY A 113 9.44 10.98 -14.59
C GLY A 113 10.84 10.64 -14.04
N PRO A 114 11.89 11.34 -14.49
CA PRO A 114 13.26 11.14 -14.03
C PRO A 114 13.38 11.17 -12.50
N ASN A 115 14.27 10.33 -11.96
CA ASN A 115 14.51 10.14 -10.52
C ASN A 115 13.25 9.70 -9.72
N TRP A 116 12.26 9.12 -10.42
CA TRP A 116 10.95 8.78 -9.87
C TRP A 116 10.20 9.99 -9.26
N ASN A 117 10.52 11.20 -9.71
CA ASN A 117 9.81 12.40 -9.28
C ASN A 117 8.41 12.46 -9.87
N PHE A 118 7.52 13.11 -9.14
CA PHE A 118 6.17 13.40 -9.63
C PHE A 118 6.19 14.62 -10.56
N PHE A 119 5.55 14.47 -11.70
CA PHE A 119 5.30 15.51 -12.69
C PHE A 119 3.80 15.59 -12.94
N GLY A 120 3.23 16.80 -12.83
CA GLY A 120 1.82 17.03 -13.16
C GLY A 120 1.52 16.81 -14.64
N PHE A 121 0.23 16.72 -15.02
CA PHE A 121 -0.19 16.48 -16.40
C PHE A 121 0.36 17.47 -17.44
N TYR A 122 0.71 18.69 -17.03
CA TYR A 122 1.24 19.74 -17.88
C TYR A 122 2.68 20.14 -17.53
N GLU A 123 3.34 19.39 -16.65
CA GLU A 123 4.72 19.67 -16.26
C GLU A 123 5.70 18.91 -17.16
N THR A 124 6.65 19.63 -17.75
CA THR A 124 7.70 19.01 -18.57
C THR A 124 8.67 18.22 -17.71
N TRP A 125 9.10 17.06 -18.18
CA TRP A 125 10.04 16.21 -17.45
C TRP A 125 11.45 16.81 -17.49
N ASP A 126 11.87 17.40 -16.38
CA ASP A 126 13.24 17.86 -16.16
C ASP A 126 14.04 16.81 -15.40
N ALA A 127 15.13 16.35 -16.00
CA ALA A 127 16.06 15.40 -15.40
C ALA A 127 16.81 15.96 -14.19
N HIS A 128 16.95 17.28 -14.09
CA HIS A 128 17.66 17.97 -13.01
C HIS A 128 16.76 18.36 -11.84
N LYS A 129 15.45 18.07 -11.92
CA LYS A 129 14.55 18.24 -10.79
C LYS A 129 14.99 17.31 -9.67
N VAL A 130 15.43 17.88 -8.56
CA VAL A 130 15.75 17.15 -7.32
C VAL A 130 14.78 17.63 -6.25
N VAL A 131 13.78 16.82 -5.95
CA VAL A 131 12.85 17.10 -4.84
C VAL A 131 13.44 16.43 -3.60
N PRO A 132 13.82 17.19 -2.56
CA PRO A 132 14.31 16.61 -1.33
C PRO A 132 13.18 15.79 -0.69
N MET A 133 13.35 14.48 -0.63
CA MET A 133 12.43 13.60 0.09
C MET A 133 12.74 13.70 1.58
N ASN A 134 12.16 14.70 2.25
CA ASN A 134 12.16 14.73 3.70
C ASN A 134 11.35 13.51 4.18
N ASN A 135 12.01 12.61 4.91
CA ASN A 135 11.36 11.45 5.49
C ASN A 135 11.24 11.71 6.97
N VAL A 136 10.01 11.95 7.43
CA VAL A 136 9.72 12.17 8.84
C VAL A 136 9.05 10.93 9.38
N ASP A 137 9.52 10.47 10.54
CA ASP A 137 9.01 9.30 11.24
C ASP A 137 7.89 9.73 12.21
N LEU A 138 6.91 8.86 12.46
CA LEU A 138 5.83 9.20 13.41
C LEU A 138 6.36 9.44 14.82
N SER A 139 7.43 8.72 15.21
CA SER A 139 8.12 8.93 16.48
C SER A 139 8.73 10.33 16.57
N GLU A 140 9.31 10.87 15.49
CA GLU A 140 9.79 12.27 15.45
C GLU A 140 8.63 13.26 15.64
N TYR A 141 7.51 13.05 14.95
CA TYR A 141 6.32 13.89 15.10
C TYR A 141 5.82 13.93 16.55
N PHE A 142 5.75 12.78 17.20
CA PHE A 142 5.26 12.66 18.56
C PHE A 142 6.24 13.23 19.60
N TRP A 143 7.49 12.76 19.59
CA TRP A 143 8.47 13.13 20.63
C TRP A 143 9.00 14.55 20.45
N ILE A 144 9.44 14.90 19.24
CA ILE A 144 10.12 16.18 19.00
C ILE A 144 9.10 17.29 18.77
N ARG A 145 8.17 17.10 17.81
CA ARG A 145 7.28 18.20 17.40
C ARG A 145 6.12 18.42 18.36
N TRP A 146 5.55 17.36 18.92
CA TRP A 146 4.41 17.48 19.83
C TRP A 146 4.83 17.65 21.30
N LEU A 147 5.72 16.78 21.81
CA LEU A 147 6.15 16.83 23.21
C LEU A 147 7.35 17.75 23.46
N GLY A 148 8.08 18.19 22.42
CA GLY A 148 9.28 19.03 22.58
C GLY A 148 10.45 18.29 23.24
N MET A 149 10.44 16.96 23.24
CA MET A 149 11.44 16.11 23.88
C MET A 149 12.39 15.49 22.85
N ALA A 150 13.64 15.25 23.26
CA ALA A 150 14.54 14.42 22.46
C ALA A 150 13.97 13.00 22.35
N MET A 151 14.16 12.36 21.19
CA MET A 151 13.73 10.98 21.01
C MET A 151 14.41 10.06 22.04
N PRO A 152 13.67 9.13 22.67
CA PRO A 152 14.26 8.16 23.58
C PRO A 152 15.39 7.39 22.89
N LYS A 153 16.60 7.45 23.47
CA LYS A 153 17.78 6.72 23.03
C LYS A 153 18.41 6.00 24.21
N ALA A 154 18.88 4.78 23.99
CA ALA A 154 19.56 4.01 25.01
C ALA A 154 20.92 4.65 25.35
N PRO A 155 21.34 4.66 26.62
CA PRO A 155 22.69 5.08 27.00
C PRO A 155 23.77 4.22 26.32
N GLU A 156 24.88 4.84 25.92
CA GLU A 156 26.01 4.14 25.32
C GLU A 156 26.56 3.07 26.28
N GLY A 157 26.68 1.81 25.79
CA GLY A 157 27.13 0.67 26.59
C GLY A 157 26.04 -0.10 27.34
N SER A 158 24.76 0.22 27.12
CA SER A 158 23.65 -0.55 27.69
C SER A 158 23.54 -1.95 27.05
N GLY A 159 23.11 -2.95 27.82
CA GLY A 159 22.91 -4.31 27.28
C GLY A 159 21.78 -4.36 26.25
N ALA A 160 21.84 -5.33 25.32
CA ALA A 160 20.91 -5.47 24.20
C ALA A 160 19.41 -5.43 24.60
N GLY A 161 19.06 -5.92 25.78
CA GLY A 161 17.67 -5.86 26.29
C GLY A 161 17.20 -4.43 26.60
N MET A 162 18.09 -3.58 27.12
CA MET A 162 17.77 -2.17 27.41
C MET A 162 17.62 -1.38 26.11
N GLU A 163 18.52 -1.61 25.14
CA GLU A 163 18.42 -1.01 23.81
C GLU A 163 17.07 -1.32 23.15
N PHE A 164 16.66 -2.58 23.20
CA PHE A 164 15.37 -3.01 22.67
C PHE A 164 14.17 -2.31 23.34
N LEU A 165 14.20 -2.13 24.67
CA LEU A 165 13.15 -1.40 25.39
C LEU A 165 13.08 0.08 24.98
N TYR A 166 14.22 0.72 24.76
CA TYR A 166 14.27 2.10 24.27
C TYR A 166 13.72 2.21 22.83
N ILE A 167 13.99 1.23 21.97
CA ILE A 167 13.39 1.16 20.62
C ILE A 167 11.87 1.05 20.72
N LEU A 168 11.35 0.15 21.58
CA LEU A 168 9.92 0.00 21.79
C LEU A 168 9.27 1.28 22.33
N LEU A 169 9.94 1.99 23.25
CA LEU A 169 9.45 3.26 23.78
C LEU A 169 9.44 4.35 22.69
N ARG A 170 10.52 4.45 21.91
CA ARG A 170 10.64 5.40 20.80
C ARG A 170 9.51 5.21 19.79
N GLU A 171 9.25 3.97 19.41
CA GLU A 171 8.23 3.61 18.40
C GLU A 171 6.84 3.33 19.00
N ALA A 172 6.66 3.47 20.31
CA ALA A 172 5.40 3.22 21.00
C ALA A 172 4.20 3.96 20.38
N PRO A 173 4.30 5.24 19.96
CA PRO A 173 3.17 5.93 19.31
C PRO A 173 2.69 5.21 18.05
N GLY A 174 3.63 4.75 17.21
CA GLY A 174 3.31 4.01 15.99
C GLY A 174 2.78 2.61 16.26
N ILE A 175 3.42 1.88 17.18
CA ILE A 175 2.98 0.54 17.59
C ILE A 175 1.56 0.59 18.16
N LEU A 176 1.29 1.51 19.09
CA LEU A 176 -0.03 1.67 19.69
C LEU A 176 -1.08 2.12 18.67
N LEU A 177 -0.72 3.01 17.74
CA LEU A 177 -1.62 3.45 16.68
C LEU A 177 -2.01 2.29 15.77
N LEU A 178 -1.05 1.48 15.32
CA LEU A 178 -1.34 0.34 14.44
C LEU A 178 -2.04 -0.81 15.16
N LEU A 179 -1.64 -1.13 16.39
CA LEU A 179 -2.35 -2.10 17.21
C LEU A 179 -3.79 -1.66 17.44
N GLY A 180 -4.01 -0.39 17.80
CA GLY A 180 -5.34 0.19 17.93
C GLY A 180 -6.13 0.09 16.63
N TYR A 181 -5.50 0.44 15.50
CA TYR A 181 -6.12 0.37 14.18
C TYR A 181 -6.60 -1.04 13.82
N PHE A 182 -5.78 -2.07 14.01
CA PHE A 182 -6.13 -3.44 13.64
C PHE A 182 -6.97 -4.19 14.70
N THR A 183 -6.90 -3.80 15.98
CA THR A 183 -7.62 -4.51 17.06
C THR A 183 -8.90 -3.81 17.52
N LEU A 184 -8.92 -2.48 17.57
CA LEU A 184 -10.07 -1.71 18.09
C LEU A 184 -11.03 -1.26 16.99
N VAL A 185 -10.56 -1.02 15.76
CA VAL A 185 -11.44 -0.60 14.66
C VAL A 185 -12.43 -1.70 14.25
N PRO A 186 -12.06 -2.98 14.10
CA PRO A 186 -13.03 -4.03 13.75
C PRO A 186 -14.23 -4.13 14.71
N PRO A 187 -14.07 -4.19 16.06
CA PRO A 187 -15.22 -4.18 16.96
C PRO A 187 -15.94 -2.83 16.97
N ALA A 188 -15.23 -1.70 16.83
CA ALA A 188 -15.88 -0.39 16.72
C ALA A 188 -16.83 -0.33 15.50
N LEU A 189 -16.44 -0.87 14.35
CA LEU A 189 -17.31 -0.95 13.16
C LEU A 189 -18.61 -1.71 13.44
N VAL A 190 -18.57 -2.80 14.23
CA VAL A 190 -19.76 -3.56 14.63
C VAL A 190 -20.67 -2.75 15.55
N LEU A 191 -20.07 -2.00 16.49
CA LEU A 191 -20.81 -1.18 17.44
C LEU A 191 -21.50 0.00 16.76
N TYR A 192 -20.78 0.74 15.91
CA TYR A 192 -21.26 1.99 15.32
C TYR A 192 -22.00 1.83 13.99
N SER A 193 -21.80 0.73 13.24
CA SER A 193 -22.46 0.52 11.95
C SER A 193 -23.43 -0.66 11.94
N LYS A 194 -24.70 -0.40 11.59
CA LYS A 194 -25.71 -1.45 11.38
C LYS A 194 -25.29 -2.43 10.30
N PHE A 195 -24.56 -1.98 9.28
CA PHE A 195 -24.09 -2.80 8.18
C PHE A 195 -23.06 -3.85 8.63
N PHE A 196 -21.98 -3.42 9.30
CA PHE A 196 -20.94 -4.33 9.81
C PHE A 196 -21.48 -5.23 10.93
N ARG A 197 -22.45 -4.75 11.71
CA ARG A 197 -23.17 -5.60 12.67
C ARG A 197 -23.93 -6.75 12.00
N GLY A 198 -24.54 -6.50 10.84
CA GLY A 198 -25.15 -7.54 10.02
C GLY A 198 -24.14 -8.57 9.52
N LEU A 199 -23.02 -8.10 8.97
CA LEU A 199 -21.93 -8.98 8.52
C LEU A 199 -21.39 -9.86 9.65
N TYR A 200 -21.13 -9.26 10.83
CA TYR A 200 -20.65 -9.97 12.01
C TYR A 200 -21.59 -11.11 12.43
N ARG A 201 -22.92 -10.87 12.43
CA ARG A 201 -23.92 -11.89 12.79
C ARG A 201 -23.93 -13.09 11.85
N HIS A 202 -23.68 -12.87 10.55
CA HIS A 202 -23.65 -13.96 9.56
C HIS A 202 -22.31 -14.71 9.53
N MET A 203 -21.19 -14.01 9.75
CA MET A 203 -19.85 -14.56 9.58
C MET A 203 -19.27 -15.16 10.87
N GLY A 204 -19.72 -14.70 12.03
CA GLY A 204 -19.08 -14.99 13.31
C GLY A 204 -17.74 -14.25 13.49
N LEU A 205 -17.16 -14.37 14.68
CA LEU A 205 -16.00 -13.55 15.09
C LEU A 205 -14.78 -13.71 14.18
N ILE A 206 -14.31 -14.95 13.95
CA ILE A 206 -13.04 -15.21 13.25
C ILE A 206 -13.09 -14.69 11.81
N ARG A 207 -14.12 -15.09 11.05
CA ARG A 207 -14.27 -14.68 9.64
C ARG A 207 -14.45 -13.17 9.52
N TYR A 208 -15.24 -12.57 10.42
CA TYR A 208 -15.38 -11.12 10.45
C TYR A 208 -14.06 -10.41 10.72
N MET A 209 -13.27 -10.87 11.71
CA MET A 209 -11.99 -10.27 12.03
C MET A 209 -11.01 -10.37 10.86
N VAL A 210 -10.95 -11.51 10.17
CA VAL A 210 -10.10 -11.67 8.98
C VAL A 210 -10.55 -10.69 7.88
N MET A 211 -11.84 -10.66 7.55
CA MET A 211 -12.37 -9.74 6.53
C MET A 211 -12.11 -8.28 6.89
N ALA A 212 -12.41 -7.87 8.13
CA ALA A 212 -12.23 -6.50 8.59
C ALA A 212 -10.76 -6.08 8.53
N ASN A 213 -9.83 -6.93 8.98
CA ASN A 213 -8.40 -6.63 8.92
C ASN A 213 -7.88 -6.54 7.48
N LEU A 214 -8.35 -7.39 6.56
CA LEU A 214 -8.02 -7.28 5.13
C LEU A 214 -8.51 -5.95 4.53
N LEU A 215 -9.73 -5.53 4.88
CA LEU A 215 -10.28 -4.23 4.45
C LEU A 215 -9.51 -3.05 5.05
N LEU A 216 -9.12 -3.14 6.32
CA LEU A 216 -8.33 -2.12 7.00
C LEU A 216 -6.93 -2.02 6.41
N LEU A 217 -6.30 -3.15 6.05
CA LEU A 217 -5.02 -3.15 5.36
C LEU A 217 -5.13 -2.51 3.98
N MET A 218 -6.19 -2.83 3.22
CA MET A 218 -6.47 -2.19 1.94
C MET A 218 -6.68 -0.67 2.11
N GLY A 219 -7.38 -0.24 3.18
CA GLY A 219 -7.57 1.17 3.51
C GLY A 219 -6.32 1.87 4.04
N LEU A 220 -5.33 1.14 4.56
CA LEU A 220 -4.11 1.71 5.10
C LEU A 220 -3.22 2.33 4.01
N LEU A 221 -3.21 1.74 2.81
CA LEU A 221 -2.45 2.26 1.67
C LEU A 221 -2.83 3.71 1.32
N PRO A 222 -4.09 4.05 1.01
CA PRO A 222 -4.47 5.44 0.74
C PRO A 222 -4.30 6.36 1.94
N ILE A 223 -4.52 5.87 3.18
CA ILE A 223 -4.22 6.65 4.39
C ILE A 223 -2.74 7.04 4.41
N LYS A 224 -1.85 6.07 4.15
CA LYS A 224 -0.40 6.31 4.12
C LYS A 224 -0.01 7.26 2.99
N MET A 225 -0.64 7.15 1.82
CA MET A 225 -0.42 8.10 0.72
C MET A 225 -0.78 9.52 1.13
N VAL A 226 -1.94 9.73 1.76
CA VAL A 226 -2.37 11.04 2.26
C VAL A 226 -1.42 11.56 3.34
N CYS A 227 -1.00 10.72 4.29
CA CYS A 227 -0.02 11.10 5.31
C CYS A 227 1.32 11.50 4.69
N ARG A 228 1.75 10.79 3.64
CA ARG A 228 2.98 11.09 2.92
C ARG A 228 2.89 12.42 2.18
N TRP A 229 1.78 12.71 1.51
CA TRP A 229 1.61 13.95 0.75
C TRP A 229 1.34 15.18 1.62
N SER A 230 0.69 15.00 2.78
CA SER A 230 0.28 16.13 3.63
C SER A 230 1.31 16.46 4.71
N PHE A 231 2.05 15.47 5.19
CA PHE A 231 2.92 15.59 6.36
C PHE A 231 4.32 15.01 6.15
N ASP A 232 4.70 14.61 4.93
CA ASP A 232 5.97 13.95 4.63
C ASP A 232 6.25 12.69 5.49
N LEU A 233 5.20 12.12 6.08
CA LEU A 233 5.29 10.96 6.97
C LEU A 233 5.68 9.73 6.15
N LYS A 234 6.86 9.17 6.41
CA LYS A 234 7.34 7.97 5.70
C LYS A 234 6.99 6.69 6.46
N TYR A 235 7.23 6.67 7.77
CA TYR A 235 7.07 5.48 8.61
C TYR A 235 6.14 5.76 9.79
N PHE A 236 5.20 4.85 10.01
CA PHE A 236 4.46 4.73 11.25
C PHE A 236 5.34 4.11 12.33
N ILE A 237 6.14 3.10 11.96
CA ILE A 237 7.14 2.48 12.83
C ILE A 237 8.48 2.47 12.08
N ALA A 238 9.52 3.02 12.69
CA ALA A 238 10.86 3.06 12.12
C ALA A 238 11.88 2.34 13.03
N ILE A 239 12.11 1.05 12.76
CA ILE A 239 13.16 0.27 13.43
C ILE A 239 14.28 -0.01 12.43
N LYS A 240 15.14 1.01 12.26
CA LYS A 240 16.26 1.00 11.29
C LYS A 240 17.30 -0.05 11.65
N GLU A 241 17.44 -0.37 12.94
CA GLU A 241 18.39 -1.33 13.49
C GLU A 241 18.12 -2.78 13.02
N TYR A 242 16.85 -3.11 12.72
CA TYR A 242 16.43 -4.44 12.27
C TYR A 242 15.82 -4.43 10.87
N PHE A 243 15.93 -3.32 10.13
CA PHE A 243 15.26 -3.11 8.83
C PHE A 243 13.73 -3.33 8.87
N LEU A 244 13.13 -3.12 10.04
CA LEU A 244 11.69 -3.28 10.27
C LEU A 244 11.03 -1.90 10.29
N ASN A 245 10.78 -1.35 9.11
CA ASN A 245 10.03 -0.10 8.97
C ASN A 245 8.67 -0.37 8.33
N PHE A 246 7.62 0.22 8.92
CA PHE A 246 6.24 0.07 8.49
C PHE A 246 5.58 1.42 8.26
#